data_AF-A0A177EZT8-F1
#
_entry.id   AF-A0A177EZT8-F1
#
_cell.length_a   1.000
_cell.length_b   1.000
_cell.length_c   1.000
_cell.angle_alpha   90.00
_cell.angle_beta   90.00
_cell.angle_gamma   90.00
#
_symmetry.space_group_name_H-M   'P 1'
#
loop_
_entity.id
_entity.type
_entity.pdbx_description
1 polymer ?
#
loop_
_entity_poly.entity_id
_entity_poly.type
_entity_poly.pdbx_seq_one_letter_code
_entity_poly.pdbx_strand_id
1 'polypeptide(L)'
;MHSKAIVLSLLAATGAFAAPHSRRNYDDKVNVALSDGGETGAQVNLKSNVRDMAAPALSGPFNSIEIRLGEDVQNKELRCQALDNYGNPIVATRGANIDTTFSDADKGAWTFRESSYVSEVVCDPSFVKIDPASDELNLRVILQSQSTETGSQTSLPAGYRAESAPVATSGPFETVELSVGSLVEKQDYRCQILDIHGNPLIVLRGANRDITFSDADKGAWTLETPSEVSDIVCDPTFVAQKL
;
A
#
# COMPACT_ATOMS: atom_id res chain seq x y z
N MET A 1 91.31 45.34 4.90
CA MET A 1 90.08 44.73 5.44
C MET A 1 89.30 44.09 4.30
N HIS A 2 89.02 42.79 4.45
CA HIS A 2 87.90 42.02 3.86
C HIS A 2 88.04 41.66 2.36
N SER A 3 88.32 40.41 1.96
CA SER A 3 87.67 39.09 2.14
C SER A 3 86.74 38.73 0.97
N LYS A 4 87.09 37.61 0.33
CA LYS A 4 86.37 36.87 -0.72
C LYS A 4 85.00 36.39 -0.24
N ALA A 5 84.02 36.26 -1.14
CA ALA A 5 83.08 35.11 -1.13
C ALA A 5 82.29 34.97 -2.44
N ILE A 6 82.40 33.78 -3.02
CA ILE A 6 81.50 33.10 -3.99
C ILE A 6 80.13 32.87 -3.32
N VAL A 7 79.03 32.62 -4.06
CA VAL A 7 78.07 31.50 -3.80
C VAL A 7 76.75 31.56 -4.62
N LEU A 8 76.47 30.39 -5.20
CA LEU A 8 75.22 29.66 -5.53
C LEU A 8 74.07 30.28 -6.34
N SER A 9 73.87 29.64 -7.51
CA SER A 9 72.60 29.31 -8.14
C SER A 9 71.64 28.53 -7.21
N LEU A 10 70.42 29.04 -7.02
CA LEU A 10 69.29 28.33 -6.43
C LEU A 10 68.29 27.95 -7.53
N LEU A 11 68.25 26.66 -7.84
CA LEU A 11 67.25 26.04 -8.71
C LEU A 11 65.98 25.82 -7.87
N ALA A 12 64.92 26.60 -8.14
CA ALA A 12 63.63 26.42 -7.47
C ALA A 12 62.90 25.21 -8.07
N ALA A 13 62.96 24.07 -7.36
CA ALA A 13 62.10 22.93 -7.64
C ALA A 13 60.67 23.25 -7.15
N THR A 14 59.81 23.70 -8.05
CA THR A 14 58.36 23.71 -7.79
C THR A 14 57.85 22.27 -7.85
N GLY A 15 57.83 21.60 -6.70
CA GLY A 15 57.08 20.37 -6.54
C GLY A 15 55.59 20.68 -6.70
N ALA A 16 55.01 20.28 -7.83
CA ALA A 16 53.57 20.25 -7.98
C ALA A 16 53.03 19.19 -7.01
N PHE A 17 52.49 19.64 -5.88
CA PHE A 17 51.62 18.81 -5.06
C PHE A 17 50.33 18.58 -5.84
N ALA A 18 50.27 17.49 -6.60
CA ALA A 18 49.00 16.93 -7.00
C ALA A 18 48.30 16.47 -5.72
N ALA A 19 47.33 17.27 -5.25
CA ALA A 19 46.44 16.85 -4.18
C ALA A 19 45.81 15.51 -4.60
N PRO A 20 45.82 14.49 -3.74
CA PRO A 20 45.19 13.21 -4.07
C PRO A 20 43.73 13.49 -4.40
N HIS A 21 43.28 13.07 -5.59
CA HIS A 21 41.86 13.00 -5.91
C HIS A 21 41.17 12.23 -4.79
N SER A 22 40.42 12.94 -3.95
CA SER A 22 39.50 12.31 -3.01
C SER A 22 38.57 11.46 -3.86
N ARG A 23 38.66 10.13 -3.73
CA ARG A 23 37.63 9.25 -4.27
C ARG A 23 36.32 9.69 -3.61
N ARG A 24 35.44 10.32 -4.39
CA ARG A 24 34.08 10.64 -3.93
C ARG A 24 33.44 9.30 -3.55
N ASN A 25 33.14 9.13 -2.27
CA ASN A 25 32.28 8.04 -1.84
C ASN A 25 30.90 8.36 -2.38
N TYR A 26 30.38 7.51 -3.27
CA TYR A 26 29.01 7.64 -3.76
C TYR A 26 28.06 7.07 -2.69
N ASP A 27 27.02 7.81 -2.37
CA ASP A 27 25.94 7.37 -1.50
C ASP A 27 24.76 6.89 -2.35
N ASP A 28 24.97 5.75 -3.02
CA ASP A 28 24.02 5.13 -3.95
C ASP A 28 23.18 4.02 -3.31
N LYS A 29 23.24 3.90 -1.98
CA LYS A 29 22.58 2.86 -1.21
C LYS A 29 21.20 3.29 -0.72
N VAL A 30 20.40 2.29 -0.42
CA VAL A 30 19.12 2.43 0.25
C VAL A 30 19.28 1.90 1.66
N ASN A 31 19.00 2.74 2.66
CA ASN A 31 18.91 2.29 4.03
C ASN A 31 17.44 2.08 4.39
N VAL A 32 17.10 0.88 4.84
CA VAL A 32 15.75 0.59 5.34
C VAL A 32 15.87 0.30 6.82
N ALA A 33 15.16 1.08 7.62
CA ALA A 33 15.08 0.96 9.07
C ALA A 33 13.70 0.43 9.48
N LEU A 34 13.70 -0.58 10.35
CA LEU A 34 12.53 -1.18 10.97
C LEU A 34 12.56 -0.83 12.46
N SER A 35 11.42 -0.39 13.01
CA SER A 35 11.32 0.00 14.42
C SER A 35 10.09 -0.61 15.08
N ASP A 36 10.23 -0.98 16.35
CA ASP A 36 9.14 -1.41 17.23
C ASP A 36 8.48 -0.23 17.99
N GLY A 37 8.87 1.02 17.71
CA GLY A 37 8.40 2.21 18.45
C GLY A 37 9.05 2.39 19.83
N GLY A 38 10.01 1.53 20.20
CA GLY A 38 10.83 1.59 21.40
C GLY A 38 12.33 1.65 21.07
N GLU A 39 13.15 0.95 21.85
CA GLU A 39 14.61 0.93 21.69
C GLU A 39 15.11 -0.14 20.71
N THR A 40 14.23 -1.04 20.23
CA THR A 40 14.65 -2.13 19.34
C THR A 40 14.29 -1.87 17.88
N GLY A 41 15.22 -2.23 17.01
CA GLY A 41 15.08 -1.98 15.59
C GLY A 41 16.05 -2.83 14.80
N ALA A 42 15.79 -2.93 13.51
CA ALA A 42 16.71 -3.54 12.57
C ALA A 42 16.94 -2.59 11.40
N GLN A 43 18.09 -2.72 10.77
CA GLN A 43 18.42 -1.98 9.56
C GLN A 43 19.01 -2.92 8.53
N VAL A 44 18.71 -2.65 7.27
CA VAL A 44 19.29 -3.32 6.12
C VAL A 44 19.72 -2.28 5.11
N ASN A 45 20.79 -2.60 4.36
CA ASN A 45 21.28 -1.73 3.29
C ASN A 45 21.16 -2.49 1.96
N LEU A 46 20.49 -1.89 1.00
CA LEU A 46 20.21 -2.48 -0.31
C LEU A 46 20.74 -1.59 -1.43
N LYS A 47 20.89 -2.18 -2.62
CA LYS A 47 21.21 -1.46 -3.86
C LYS A 47 19.95 -0.76 -4.40
N SER A 48 20.14 0.39 -5.04
CA SER A 48 19.05 1.23 -5.56
C SER A 48 18.70 1.00 -7.03
N ASN A 49 19.58 0.36 -7.80
CA ASN A 49 19.49 0.26 -9.26
C ASN A 49 19.02 -1.12 -9.77
N VAL A 50 18.85 -2.09 -8.88
CA VAL A 50 18.43 -3.46 -9.20
C VAL A 50 17.46 -3.94 -8.13
N ARG A 51 16.72 -5.01 -8.45
CA ARG A 51 16.04 -5.79 -7.43
C ARG A 51 17.07 -6.35 -6.46
N ASP A 52 16.98 -5.95 -5.21
CA ASP A 52 17.86 -6.40 -4.14
C ASP A 52 17.01 -6.77 -2.91
N MET A 53 17.52 -7.71 -2.12
CA MET A 53 16.80 -8.23 -0.95
C MET A 53 17.74 -8.50 0.21
N ALA A 54 17.25 -8.25 1.41
CA ALA A 54 18.01 -8.49 2.63
C ALA A 54 17.08 -8.85 3.79
N ALA A 55 17.51 -9.84 4.57
CA ALA A 55 16.87 -10.17 5.84
C ALA A 55 17.38 -9.25 6.96
N PRO A 56 16.49 -8.68 7.79
CA PRO A 56 16.89 -7.89 8.94
C PRO A 56 17.56 -8.78 10.01
N ALA A 57 18.46 -8.21 10.79
CA ALA A 57 19.17 -8.93 11.86
C ALA A 57 18.22 -9.43 12.98
N LEU A 58 17.09 -8.75 13.15
CA LEU A 58 15.98 -9.13 14.02
C LEU A 58 14.73 -9.18 13.16
N SER A 59 13.90 -10.20 13.34
CA SER A 59 12.66 -10.34 12.57
C SER A 59 11.47 -9.58 13.16
N GLY A 60 11.64 -8.85 14.27
CA GLY A 60 10.57 -8.07 14.91
C GLY A 60 9.90 -8.79 16.09
N PRO A 61 8.66 -8.39 16.46
CA PRO A 61 7.72 -7.62 15.65
C PRO A 61 8.08 -6.14 15.52
N PHE A 62 7.76 -5.55 14.38
CA PHE A 62 7.97 -4.13 14.09
C PHE A 62 6.64 -3.42 13.86
N ASN A 63 6.62 -2.11 14.14
CA ASN A 63 5.47 -1.24 13.97
C ASN A 63 5.61 -0.28 12.79
N SER A 64 6.83 -0.06 12.29
CA SER A 64 7.08 0.86 11.19
C SER A 64 8.30 0.48 10.35
N ILE A 65 8.29 0.94 9.11
CA ILE A 65 9.39 0.88 8.15
C ILE A 65 9.71 2.28 7.62
N GLU A 66 10.97 2.68 7.68
CA GLU A 66 11.47 3.92 7.09
C GLU A 66 12.47 3.58 5.99
N ILE A 67 12.28 4.18 4.82
CA ILE A 67 13.17 4.03 3.67
C ILE A 67 13.90 5.36 3.55
N ARG A 68 15.23 5.31 3.48
CA ARG A 68 16.09 6.47 3.28
C ARG A 68 16.96 6.24 2.05
N LEU A 69 16.80 7.10 1.05
CA LEU A 69 17.61 7.04 -0.16
C LEU A 69 18.89 7.85 0.02
N GLY A 70 20.03 7.28 -0.34
CA GLY A 70 21.28 8.01 -0.38
C GLY A 70 21.25 9.18 -1.36
N GLU A 71 22.12 10.17 -1.14
CA GLU A 71 22.12 11.41 -1.91
C GLU A 71 22.30 11.16 -3.42
N ASP A 72 23.15 10.20 -3.80
CA ASP A 72 23.50 9.89 -5.19
C ASP A 72 22.55 8.87 -5.86
N VAL A 73 21.52 8.38 -5.15
CA VAL A 73 20.48 7.51 -5.72
C VAL A 73 19.72 8.24 -6.83
N GLN A 74 19.76 7.70 -8.06
CA GLN A 74 19.14 8.32 -9.23
C GLN A 74 17.61 8.21 -9.23
N ASN A 75 17.07 7.06 -8.85
CA ASN A 75 15.63 6.84 -8.77
C ASN A 75 15.09 7.27 -7.39
N LYS A 76 14.65 8.53 -7.27
CA LYS A 76 14.05 9.04 -6.02
C LYS A 76 12.65 8.49 -5.74
N GLU A 77 12.04 7.82 -6.72
CA GLU A 77 10.75 7.14 -6.58
C GLU A 77 10.91 5.64 -6.29
N LEU A 78 12.13 5.17 -6.00
CA LEU A 78 12.38 3.77 -5.64
C LEU A 78 11.47 3.34 -4.48
N ARG A 79 10.93 2.13 -4.61
CA ARG A 79 10.05 1.54 -3.62
C ARG A 79 10.63 0.24 -3.09
N CYS A 80 10.34 -0.03 -1.82
CA CYS A 80 10.70 -1.26 -1.13
C CYS A 80 9.46 -1.89 -0.50
N GLN A 81 9.49 -3.20 -0.32
CA GLN A 81 8.42 -4.00 0.26
C GLN A 81 8.97 -4.79 1.43
N ALA A 82 8.21 -4.88 2.51
CA ALA A 82 8.50 -5.77 3.63
C ALA A 82 7.65 -7.03 3.50
N LEU A 83 8.26 -8.20 3.69
CA LEU A 83 7.60 -9.49 3.63
C LEU A 83 7.50 -10.12 5.02
N ASP A 84 6.37 -10.76 5.30
CA ASP A 84 6.15 -11.53 6.53
C ASP A 84 6.88 -12.88 6.50
N ASN A 85 6.76 -13.67 7.57
CA ASN A 85 7.39 -15.00 7.66
C ASN A 85 6.85 -16.03 6.65
N TYR A 86 5.74 -15.74 5.97
CA TYR A 86 5.13 -16.56 4.94
C TYR A 86 5.43 -16.04 3.52
N GLY A 87 6.17 -14.93 3.40
CA GLY A 87 6.50 -14.29 2.13
C GLY A 87 5.41 -13.37 1.58
N ASN A 88 4.39 -13.03 2.39
CA ASN A 88 3.35 -12.10 1.97
C ASN A 88 3.78 -10.65 2.22
N PRO A 89 3.43 -9.72 1.32
CA PRO A 89 3.63 -8.30 1.56
C PRO A 89 2.89 -7.79 2.80
N ILE A 90 3.59 -7.02 3.63
CA ILE A 90 3.01 -6.34 4.79
C ILE A 90 2.36 -5.03 4.32
N VAL A 91 1.18 -4.72 4.85
CA VAL A 91 0.45 -3.49 4.55
C VAL A 91 0.83 -2.39 5.51
N ALA A 92 1.16 -1.21 4.98
CA ALA A 92 1.48 -0.04 5.79
C ALA A 92 0.69 1.20 5.34
N THR A 93 0.68 2.19 6.23
CA THR A 93 0.03 3.48 6.02
C THR A 93 1.01 4.62 6.24
N ARG A 94 0.82 5.71 5.47
CA ARG A 94 1.53 6.98 5.70
C ARG A 94 0.60 8.14 5.35
N GLY A 95 0.06 8.77 6.39
CA GLY A 95 -1.09 9.66 6.26
C GLY A 95 -2.29 8.89 5.68
N ALA A 96 -2.91 9.42 4.63
CA ALA A 96 -4.03 8.77 3.94
C ALA A 96 -3.62 7.69 2.92
N ASN A 97 -2.32 7.46 2.69
CA ASN A 97 -1.87 6.44 1.74
C ASN A 97 -1.82 5.07 2.43
N ILE A 98 -2.34 4.05 1.76
CA ILE A 98 -2.21 2.63 2.09
C ILE A 98 -1.44 1.98 0.94
N ASP A 99 -0.44 1.17 1.26
CA ASP A 99 0.34 0.45 0.25
C ASP A 99 0.97 -0.82 0.82
N THR A 100 1.52 -1.66 -0.04
CA THR A 100 2.41 -2.78 0.28
C THR A 100 3.84 -2.55 -0.22
N THR A 101 4.05 -1.49 -1.00
CA THR A 101 5.35 -1.00 -1.43
C THR A 101 5.52 0.43 -0.95
N PHE A 102 6.74 0.80 -0.55
CA PHE A 102 6.99 1.99 0.26
C PHE A 102 8.14 2.78 -0.34
N SER A 103 7.93 4.06 -0.60
CA SER A 103 9.01 4.98 -0.96
C SER A 103 9.36 5.89 0.21
N ASP A 104 10.60 6.39 0.20
CA ASP A 104 11.06 7.46 1.10
C ASP A 104 10.22 8.72 0.89
N ALA A 105 10.26 9.30 -0.32
CA ALA A 105 9.55 10.52 -0.70
C ALA A 105 9.73 11.68 0.30
N ASP A 106 10.83 11.67 1.08
CA ASP A 106 11.18 12.62 2.13
C ASP A 106 10.06 12.84 3.17
N LYS A 107 9.23 11.82 3.38
CA LYS A 107 8.04 11.87 4.27
C LYS A 107 8.18 11.04 5.53
N GLY A 108 9.36 10.44 5.75
CA GLY A 108 9.65 9.61 6.90
C GLY A 108 8.94 8.26 6.87
N ALA A 109 8.80 7.66 8.06
CA ALA A 109 8.37 6.28 8.23
C ALA A 109 6.92 6.01 7.78
N TRP A 110 6.72 4.78 7.31
CA TRP A 110 5.43 4.14 7.13
C TRP A 110 5.08 3.32 8.38
N THR A 111 3.82 3.36 8.80
CA THR A 111 3.32 2.62 9.97
C THR A 111 2.60 1.36 9.49
N PHE A 112 3.03 0.19 9.94
CA PHE A 112 2.30 -1.05 9.66
C PHE A 112 0.93 -1.00 10.31
N ARG A 113 -0.09 -1.49 9.60
CA ARG A 113 -1.46 -1.55 10.16
C ARG A 113 -1.53 -2.45 11.39
N GLU A 114 -0.75 -3.53 11.35
CA GLU A 114 -0.59 -4.45 12.47
C GLU A 114 0.90 -4.68 12.73
N SER A 115 1.26 -4.80 14.00
CA SER A 115 2.63 -5.13 14.39
C SER A 115 3.03 -6.47 13.76
N SER A 116 4.09 -6.46 12.96
CA SER A 116 4.38 -7.57 12.03
C SER A 116 5.82 -8.03 12.13
N TYR A 117 6.02 -9.35 11.99
CA TYR A 117 7.34 -9.92 11.81
C TYR A 117 7.79 -9.74 10.37
N VAL A 118 9.02 -9.24 10.16
CA VAL A 118 9.60 -9.03 8.84
C VAL A 118 10.68 -10.08 8.61
N SER A 119 10.48 -10.94 7.62
CA SER A 119 11.44 -11.96 7.22
C SER A 119 12.47 -11.41 6.22
N GLU A 120 12.01 -10.53 5.33
CA GLU A 120 12.81 -9.99 4.23
C GLU A 120 12.30 -8.60 3.82
N VAL A 121 13.24 -7.75 3.41
CA VAL A 121 12.96 -6.48 2.74
C VAL A 121 13.47 -6.57 1.32
N VAL A 122 12.62 -6.21 0.35
CA VAL A 122 12.94 -6.22 -1.07
C VAL A 122 12.81 -4.80 -1.61
N CYS A 123 13.85 -4.27 -2.25
CA CYS A 123 13.76 -3.01 -2.99
C CYS A 123 13.86 -3.32 -4.49
N ASP A 124 12.91 -2.83 -5.27
CA ASP A 124 12.83 -3.12 -6.71
C ASP A 124 12.39 -1.87 -7.48
N PRO A 125 13.14 -1.40 -8.49
CA PRO A 125 12.74 -0.28 -9.32
C PRO A 125 11.44 -0.49 -10.12
N SER A 126 10.99 -1.75 -10.28
CA SER A 126 9.73 -2.09 -10.95
C SER A 126 8.51 -1.97 -10.05
N PHE A 127 8.69 -1.83 -8.73
CA PHE A 127 7.58 -1.62 -7.82
C PHE A 127 6.92 -0.26 -8.08
N VAL A 128 5.60 -0.29 -8.15
CA VAL A 128 4.75 0.88 -8.37
C VAL A 128 3.85 1.10 -7.17
N LYS A 129 3.47 2.36 -6.97
CA LYS A 129 2.46 2.71 -5.96
C LYS A 129 1.13 2.06 -6.33
N ILE A 130 0.42 1.53 -5.34
CA ILE A 130 -0.95 1.05 -5.55
C ILE A 130 -1.85 2.22 -5.94
N ASP A 131 -2.64 2.04 -7.00
CA ASP A 131 -3.65 3.02 -7.41
C ASP A 131 -4.72 3.13 -6.31
N PRO A 132 -5.01 4.32 -5.77
CA PRO A 132 -6.12 4.51 -4.83
C PRO A 132 -7.48 4.04 -5.37
N ALA A 133 -7.66 3.99 -6.70
CA ALA A 133 -8.86 3.44 -7.34
C ALA A 133 -8.81 1.92 -7.57
N SER A 134 -7.71 1.25 -7.19
CA SER A 134 -7.56 -0.20 -7.29
C SER A 134 -8.63 -0.93 -6.47
N ASP A 135 -9.12 -2.04 -7.01
CA ASP A 135 -10.06 -2.92 -6.32
C ASP A 135 -9.49 -3.49 -5.01
N GLU A 136 -8.16 -3.58 -4.88
CA GLU A 136 -7.52 -4.03 -3.65
C GLU A 136 -7.85 -3.12 -2.45
N LEU A 137 -8.13 -1.84 -2.67
CA LEU A 137 -8.43 -0.84 -1.63
C LEU A 137 -9.91 -0.48 -1.54
N ASN A 138 -10.74 -0.98 -2.46
CA ASN A 138 -12.13 -0.57 -2.61
C ASN A 138 -13.09 -1.76 -2.44
N LEU A 139 -14.37 -1.42 -2.31
CA LEU A 139 -15.47 -2.35 -2.26
C LEU A 139 -16.08 -2.41 -3.65
N ARG A 140 -16.36 -3.60 -4.16
CA ARG A 140 -17.04 -3.77 -5.45
C ARG A 140 -18.38 -4.44 -5.23
N VAL A 141 -19.46 -3.74 -5.56
CA VAL A 141 -20.82 -4.28 -5.55
C VAL A 141 -21.22 -4.66 -6.97
N ILE A 142 -21.59 -5.92 -7.16
CA ILE A 142 -21.93 -6.51 -8.44
C ILE A 142 -23.41 -6.89 -8.38
N LEU A 143 -24.21 -6.28 -9.25
CA LEU A 143 -25.63 -6.55 -9.40
C LEU A 143 -25.86 -7.29 -10.72
N GLN A 144 -26.65 -8.35 -10.71
CA GLN A 144 -26.90 -9.16 -11.91
C GLN A 144 -28.35 -9.64 -11.97
N SER A 145 -28.85 -9.82 -13.19
CA SER A 145 -30.08 -10.54 -13.51
C SER A 145 -29.80 -11.44 -14.71
N GLN A 146 -29.96 -12.74 -14.53
CA GLN A 146 -29.75 -13.69 -15.63
C GLN A 146 -30.93 -13.67 -16.60
N SER A 147 -32.16 -13.47 -16.09
CA SER A 147 -33.36 -13.43 -16.92
C SER A 147 -33.39 -12.28 -17.92
N THR A 148 -32.74 -11.17 -17.60
CA THR A 148 -32.67 -9.97 -18.45
C THR A 148 -31.28 -9.73 -19.04
N GLU A 149 -30.33 -10.64 -18.82
CA GLU A 149 -28.92 -10.51 -19.20
C GLU A 149 -28.31 -9.15 -18.80
N THR A 150 -28.76 -8.61 -17.68
CA THR A 150 -28.43 -7.26 -17.21
C THR A 150 -27.48 -7.33 -16.02
N GLY A 151 -26.51 -6.41 -15.96
CA GLY A 151 -25.59 -6.32 -14.83
C GLY A 151 -25.05 -4.92 -14.63
N SER A 152 -24.66 -4.62 -13.40
CA SER A 152 -23.96 -3.39 -13.02
C SER A 152 -22.86 -3.72 -12.02
N GLN A 153 -21.74 -3.02 -12.12
CA GLN A 153 -20.67 -3.07 -11.14
C GLN A 153 -20.36 -1.67 -10.67
N THR A 154 -20.36 -1.47 -9.35
CA THR A 154 -20.10 -0.18 -8.72
C THR A 154 -18.96 -0.34 -7.74
N SER A 155 -17.92 0.49 -7.88
CA SER A 155 -16.83 0.57 -6.92
C SER A 155 -17.14 1.65 -5.89
N LEU A 156 -17.00 1.33 -4.60
CA LEU A 156 -17.18 2.24 -3.48
C LEU A 156 -15.91 2.26 -2.61
N PRO A 157 -15.51 3.44 -2.09
CA PRO A 157 -14.39 3.54 -1.17
C PRO A 157 -14.69 2.83 0.16
N ALA A 158 -13.66 2.23 0.75
CA ALA A 158 -13.74 1.57 2.06
C ALA A 158 -13.34 2.51 3.22
N GLY A 159 -13.76 2.15 4.43
CA GLY A 159 -13.35 2.81 5.69
C GLY A 159 -14.31 3.88 6.20
N TYR A 160 -15.31 4.27 5.42
CA TYR A 160 -16.36 5.22 5.81
C TYR A 160 -17.69 4.87 5.11
N ARG A 161 -18.76 5.56 5.49
CA ARG A 161 -20.07 5.45 4.82
C ARG A 161 -19.97 6.00 3.40
N ALA A 162 -20.08 5.14 2.41
CA ALA A 162 -20.10 5.49 1.00
C ALA A 162 -21.45 5.10 0.39
N GLU A 163 -21.90 5.91 -0.56
CA GLU A 163 -23.20 5.75 -1.22
C GLU A 163 -23.05 6.10 -2.71
N SER A 164 -23.62 5.26 -3.57
CA SER A 164 -23.62 5.48 -5.02
C SER A 164 -24.75 4.71 -5.69
N ALA A 165 -25.30 5.28 -6.76
CA ALA A 165 -26.17 4.55 -7.67
C ALA A 165 -25.40 3.47 -8.48
N PRO A 166 -26.09 2.44 -9.00
CA PRO A 166 -25.54 1.54 -10.01
C PRO A 166 -25.03 2.30 -11.24
N VAL A 167 -23.81 1.99 -11.71
CA VAL A 167 -23.16 2.76 -12.79
C VAL A 167 -23.78 2.53 -14.17
N ALA A 168 -24.30 1.33 -14.45
CA ALA A 168 -24.73 0.96 -15.81
C ALA A 168 -26.25 1.03 -16.02
N THR A 169 -27.02 0.53 -15.06
CA THR A 169 -28.48 0.37 -15.14
C THR A 169 -29.03 0.19 -13.72
N SER A 170 -30.27 0.60 -13.50
CA SER A 170 -30.95 0.41 -12.21
C SER A 170 -31.60 -0.97 -12.05
N GLY A 171 -31.58 -1.82 -13.08
CA GLY A 171 -32.11 -3.19 -13.01
C GLY A 171 -33.39 -3.40 -13.83
N PRO A 172 -34.27 -4.35 -13.45
CA PRO A 172 -34.27 -5.08 -12.17
C PRO A 172 -33.12 -6.10 -12.04
N PHE A 173 -32.66 -6.30 -10.81
CA PHE A 173 -31.61 -7.27 -10.47
C PHE A 173 -32.17 -8.43 -9.66
N GLU A 174 -31.58 -9.62 -9.82
CA GLU A 174 -31.93 -10.84 -9.10
C GLU A 174 -30.91 -11.17 -8.01
N THR A 175 -29.65 -10.78 -8.21
CA THR A 175 -28.57 -11.05 -7.27
C THR A 175 -27.73 -9.82 -7.00
N VAL A 176 -27.12 -9.81 -5.82
CA VAL A 176 -26.13 -8.83 -5.40
C VAL A 176 -24.95 -9.53 -4.74
N GLU A 177 -23.75 -9.20 -5.18
CA GLU A 177 -22.50 -9.68 -4.61
C GLU A 177 -21.68 -8.49 -4.13
N LEU A 178 -21.06 -8.64 -2.95
CA LEU A 178 -20.02 -7.73 -2.49
C LEU A 178 -18.70 -8.47 -2.64
N SER A 179 -17.71 -7.81 -3.24
CA SER A 179 -16.31 -8.21 -3.18
C SER A 179 -15.55 -7.15 -2.40
N VAL A 180 -14.81 -7.57 -1.37
CA VAL A 180 -13.99 -6.67 -0.54
C VAL A 180 -12.54 -6.76 -0.99
N GLY A 181 -11.92 -5.62 -1.30
CA GLY A 181 -10.51 -5.56 -1.64
C GLY A 181 -9.62 -6.16 -0.56
N SER A 182 -8.59 -6.90 -0.97
CA SER A 182 -7.66 -7.60 -0.07
C SER A 182 -6.90 -6.66 0.89
N LEU A 183 -6.78 -5.37 0.54
CA LEU A 183 -6.12 -4.35 1.34
C LEU A 183 -7.12 -3.42 2.06
N VAL A 184 -8.41 -3.76 2.06
CA VAL A 184 -9.39 -3.11 2.95
C VAL A 184 -9.13 -3.58 4.39
N GLU A 185 -9.07 -2.65 5.34
CA GLU A 185 -8.77 -2.96 6.74
C GLU A 185 -9.83 -3.87 7.38
N LYS A 186 -11.10 -3.58 7.10
CA LYS A 186 -12.24 -4.36 7.60
C LYS A 186 -12.75 -5.32 6.52
N GLN A 187 -12.37 -6.59 6.61
CA GLN A 187 -12.75 -7.63 5.64
C GLN A 187 -14.21 -8.10 5.79
N ASP A 188 -14.82 -7.96 6.96
CA ASP A 188 -16.23 -8.28 7.22
C ASP A 188 -17.19 -7.10 6.90
N TYR A 189 -16.85 -6.29 5.89
CA TYR A 189 -17.66 -5.16 5.46
C TYR A 189 -19.08 -5.60 5.06
N ARG A 190 -20.06 -4.73 5.30
CA ARG A 190 -21.44 -4.94 4.86
C ARG A 190 -21.95 -3.76 4.08
N CYS A 191 -22.80 -4.05 3.12
CA CYS A 191 -23.51 -3.07 2.32
C CYS A 191 -25.01 -3.35 2.36
N GLN A 192 -25.77 -2.38 1.91
CA GLN A 192 -27.22 -2.41 1.77
C GLN A 192 -27.56 -1.82 0.40
N ILE A 193 -28.61 -2.34 -0.23
CA ILE A 193 -29.17 -1.80 -1.47
C ILE A 193 -30.56 -1.26 -1.19
N LEU A 194 -30.88 -0.11 -1.76
CA LEU A 194 -32.13 0.61 -1.57
C LEU A 194 -32.97 0.60 -2.85
N ASP A 195 -34.29 0.61 -2.69
CA ASP A 195 -35.25 0.82 -3.77
C ASP A 195 -35.40 2.32 -4.13
N ILE A 196 -36.16 2.62 -5.17
CA ILE A 196 -36.44 4.00 -5.62
C ILE A 196 -37.11 4.90 -4.56
N HIS A 197 -37.62 4.32 -3.48
CA HIS A 197 -38.25 5.00 -2.36
C HIS A 197 -37.31 5.13 -1.14
N GLY A 198 -36.08 4.63 -1.23
CA GLY A 198 -35.10 4.63 -0.16
C GLY A 198 -35.31 3.52 0.87
N ASN A 199 -36.18 2.54 0.60
CA ASN A 199 -36.35 1.39 1.48
C ASN A 199 -35.29 0.34 1.20
N PRO A 200 -34.76 -0.32 2.23
CA PRO A 200 -33.78 -1.37 2.02
C PRO A 200 -34.40 -2.64 1.45
N LEU A 201 -33.76 -3.18 0.42
CA LEU A 201 -34.16 -4.44 -0.20
C LEU A 201 -33.67 -5.63 0.63
N ILE A 202 -34.49 -6.69 0.63
CA ILE A 202 -34.22 -7.91 1.39
C ILE A 202 -33.42 -8.87 0.52
N VAL A 203 -32.33 -9.39 1.09
CA VAL A 203 -31.40 -10.30 0.42
C VAL A 203 -31.30 -11.62 1.19
N LEU A 204 -31.13 -12.69 0.43
CA LEU A 204 -31.19 -14.07 0.88
C LEU A 204 -29.88 -14.78 0.54
N ARG A 205 -29.35 -15.55 1.49
CA ARG A 205 -28.21 -16.47 1.24
C ARG A 205 -28.32 -17.71 2.11
N GLY A 206 -28.76 -18.80 1.49
CA GLY A 206 -29.19 -20.00 2.20
C GLY A 206 -30.39 -19.69 3.10
N ALA A 207 -30.31 -20.02 4.39
CA ALA A 207 -31.34 -19.71 5.37
C ALA A 207 -31.27 -18.28 5.93
N ASN A 208 -30.27 -17.47 5.53
CA ASN A 208 -30.15 -16.10 6.00
C ASN A 208 -31.03 -15.17 5.18
N ARG A 209 -31.79 -14.32 5.88
CA ARG A 209 -32.62 -13.24 5.33
C ARG A 209 -32.24 -11.95 6.05
N ASP A 210 -31.79 -10.95 5.32
CA ASP A 210 -31.21 -9.72 5.88
C ASP A 210 -31.49 -8.53 4.94
N ILE A 211 -31.26 -7.32 5.43
CA ILE A 211 -31.28 -6.07 4.64
C ILE A 211 -29.88 -5.51 4.43
N THR A 212 -28.87 -6.21 4.96
CA THR A 212 -27.46 -5.95 4.71
C THR A 212 -26.80 -7.24 4.23
N PHE A 213 -25.87 -7.14 3.31
CA PHE A 213 -25.13 -8.26 2.76
C PHE A 213 -23.63 -8.05 2.91
N SER A 214 -22.89 -9.15 2.98
CA SER A 214 -21.43 -9.17 3.09
C SER A 214 -20.87 -10.17 2.07
N ASP A 215 -19.61 -10.01 1.71
CA ASP A 215 -18.88 -10.97 0.89
C ASP A 215 -18.81 -12.34 1.61
N ALA A 216 -18.08 -12.38 2.73
CA ALA A 216 -17.84 -13.58 3.53
C ALA A 216 -17.36 -14.78 2.70
N ASP A 217 -16.71 -14.53 1.56
CA ASP A 217 -16.18 -15.50 0.61
C ASP A 217 -17.21 -16.55 0.16
N LYS A 218 -18.48 -16.15 0.08
CA LYS A 218 -19.62 -17.02 -0.23
C LYS A 218 -20.36 -16.63 -1.50
N GLY A 219 -19.85 -15.62 -2.22
CA GLY A 219 -20.44 -15.08 -3.44
C GLY A 219 -21.79 -14.40 -3.21
N ALA A 220 -22.52 -14.27 -4.32
CA ALA A 220 -23.76 -13.52 -4.41
C ALA A 220 -24.86 -13.92 -3.41
N TRP A 221 -25.61 -12.91 -2.99
CA TRP A 221 -26.92 -13.02 -2.37
C TRP A 221 -28.02 -12.90 -3.42
N THR A 222 -29.15 -13.54 -3.18
CA THR A 222 -30.35 -13.42 -4.02
C THR A 222 -31.28 -12.37 -3.44
N LEU A 223 -31.81 -11.45 -4.24
CA LEU A 223 -32.85 -10.55 -3.79
C LEU A 223 -34.15 -11.35 -3.57
N GLU A 224 -34.84 -11.13 -2.45
CA GLU A 224 -36.10 -11.82 -2.16
C GLU A 224 -37.14 -11.61 -3.27
N THR A 225 -37.12 -10.44 -3.89
CA THR A 225 -37.88 -10.13 -5.09
C THR A 225 -36.97 -9.37 -6.06
N PRO A 226 -36.89 -9.76 -7.35
CA PRO A 226 -36.13 -9.01 -8.33
C PRO A 226 -36.58 -7.55 -8.36
N SER A 227 -35.64 -6.62 -8.18
CA SER A 227 -35.97 -5.22 -7.90
C SER A 227 -35.01 -4.26 -8.59
N GLU A 228 -35.49 -3.06 -8.89
CA GLU A 228 -34.62 -1.95 -9.25
C GLU A 228 -33.87 -1.43 -8.02
N VAL A 229 -32.60 -1.07 -8.22
CA VAL A 229 -31.73 -0.51 -7.19
C VAL A 229 -31.47 0.96 -7.53
N SER A 230 -31.82 1.83 -6.59
CA SER A 230 -31.54 3.27 -6.67
C SER A 230 -30.14 3.57 -6.14
N ASP A 231 -29.83 3.05 -4.96
CA ASP A 231 -28.64 3.36 -4.20
C ASP A 231 -28.02 2.12 -3.56
N ILE A 232 -26.69 2.10 -3.55
CA ILE A 232 -25.85 1.13 -2.87
C ILE A 232 -25.17 1.88 -1.73
N VAL A 233 -25.36 1.43 -0.50
CA VAL A 233 -24.80 2.02 0.71
C VAL A 233 -23.86 1.02 1.38
N CYS A 234 -22.58 1.36 1.50
CA CYS A 234 -21.59 0.57 2.22
C CYS A 234 -21.09 1.36 3.42
N ASP A 235 -21.20 0.79 4.62
CA ASP A 235 -20.85 1.47 5.87
C ASP A 235 -20.10 0.51 6.79
N PRO A 236 -18.93 0.90 7.33
CA PRO A 236 -18.15 0.01 8.20
C PRO A 236 -18.87 -0.31 9.51
N THR A 237 -19.90 0.46 9.89
CA THR A 237 -20.70 0.24 11.10
C THR A 237 -21.87 -0.73 10.89
N PHE A 238 -22.17 -1.12 9.64
CA PHE A 238 -23.23 -2.08 9.38
C PHE A 238 -22.93 -3.45 9.99
N VAL A 239 -23.96 -4.02 10.60
CA VAL A 239 -23.98 -5.36 11.19
C VAL A 239 -25.14 -6.16 10.60
N ALA A 240 -25.13 -7.48 10.79
CA ALA A 240 -26.26 -8.32 10.38
C ALA A 240 -27.54 -7.85 11.06
N GLN A 241 -28.59 -7.58 10.27
CA GLN A 241 -29.89 -7.13 10.78
C GLN A 241 -30.99 -8.20 10.68
N LYS A 242 -30.60 -9.48 10.51
CA LYS A 242 -31.45 -10.69 10.47
C LYS A 242 -32.93 -10.44 10.74
N LEU A 243 -33.74 -10.55 9.69
CA LEU A 243 -35.19 -10.41 9.73
C LEU A 243 -35.90 -11.73 10.03
#